data_AF-A0A838RYV2-F1
#
_entry.id   AF-A0A838RYV2-F1
#
_cell.length_a   1.000
_cell.length_b   1.000
_cell.length_c   1.000
_cell.angle_alpha   90.00
_cell.angle_beta   90.00
_cell.angle_gamma   90.00
#
_symmetry.space_group_name_H-M   'P 1'
#
loop_
_entity.id
_entity.type
_entity.pdbx_description
1 polymer ?
#
loop_
_entity_poly.entity_id
_entity_poly.type
_entity_poly.pdbx_seq_one_letter_code
_entity_poly.pdbx_strand_id
1 'polypeptide(L)'
;TYGDPTPPKRGLRHLEKADLLVFYAGLEGFDFASPPALYIVGYFEVALAGLATSFSSTEVTKHFSDNFHVRHAALFAKQKADLVLVKGGKGSRLLTKAHLLSETITVPGKAPLKKINPAMRMVLGDFGGRHSFQRSPTRWVESDFVAPAARYIRVLP
;
A
#
# COMPACT_ATOMS: atom_id res chain seq x y z
N THR A 1 12.09 -2.53 1.34
CA THR A 1 11.16 -3.38 2.14
C THR A 1 10.14 -2.47 2.80
N TYR A 2 8.98 -2.98 3.19
CA TYR A 2 7.96 -2.27 3.95
C TYR A 2 7.81 -2.95 5.31
N GLY A 3 7.59 -2.15 6.35
CA GLY A 3 7.33 -2.64 7.70
C GLY A 3 6.29 -1.77 8.37
N ASP A 4 5.34 -2.39 9.06
CA ASP A 4 4.30 -1.66 9.78
C ASP A 4 3.76 -2.49 10.97
N PRO A 5 3.85 -1.99 12.21
CA PRO A 5 3.35 -2.68 13.39
C PRO A 5 1.91 -2.32 13.75
N THR A 6 1.22 -1.50 12.95
CA THR A 6 -0.11 -1.00 13.33
C THR A 6 -1.22 -2.02 13.05
N PRO A 7 -2.24 -2.13 13.92
CA PRO A 7 -3.35 -3.07 13.72
C PRO A 7 -4.04 -2.99 12.35
N PRO A 8 -4.30 -1.80 11.76
CA PRO A 8 -4.94 -1.71 10.45
C PRO A 8 -4.15 -2.32 9.30
N LYS A 9 -2.83 -2.48 9.46
CA LYS A 9 -1.92 -3.05 8.45
C LYS A 9 -1.61 -4.52 8.66
N ARG A 10 -2.08 -5.11 9.77
CA ARG A 10 -1.82 -6.52 10.12
C ARG A 10 -2.25 -7.50 9.03
N GLY A 11 -3.29 -7.16 8.26
CA GLY A 11 -3.76 -7.97 7.14
C GLY A 11 -2.72 -8.18 6.03
N LEU A 12 -1.73 -7.28 5.88
CA LEU A 12 -0.69 -7.39 4.86
C LEU A 12 0.19 -8.64 5.01
N ARG A 13 0.17 -9.31 6.17
CA ARG A 13 0.83 -10.61 6.37
C ARG A 13 0.27 -11.72 5.48
N HIS A 14 -0.92 -11.53 4.91
CA HIS A 14 -1.59 -12.49 4.03
C HIS A 14 -1.26 -12.28 2.55
N LEU A 15 -0.40 -11.31 2.21
CA LEU A 15 0.10 -11.18 0.86
C LEU A 15 0.93 -12.41 0.49
N GLU A 16 0.72 -12.90 -0.73
CA GLU A 16 1.46 -14.02 -1.28
C GLU A 16 2.51 -13.55 -2.29
N LYS A 17 3.38 -14.47 -2.70
CA LYS A 17 4.36 -14.17 -3.75
C LYS A 17 3.62 -13.81 -5.05
N ALA A 18 4.12 -12.80 -5.75
CA ALA A 18 3.57 -12.21 -6.97
C ALA A 18 2.31 -11.33 -6.81
N ASP A 19 1.76 -11.21 -5.61
CA ASP A 19 0.78 -10.17 -5.31
C ASP A 19 1.37 -8.78 -5.52
N LEU A 20 0.50 -7.78 -5.72
CA LEU A 20 0.90 -6.38 -5.74
C LEU A 20 0.52 -5.68 -4.44
N LEU A 21 1.50 -5.10 -3.75
CA LEU A 21 1.27 -4.11 -2.70
C LEU A 21 1.42 -2.72 -3.31
N VAL A 22 0.30 -2.04 -3.55
CA VAL A 22 0.27 -0.72 -4.18
C VAL A 22 0.34 0.39 -3.13
N PHE A 23 1.26 1.33 -3.32
CA PHE A 23 1.44 2.50 -2.47
C PHE A 23 0.74 3.72 -3.07
N TYR A 24 0.03 4.45 -2.23
CA TYR A 24 -0.54 5.75 -2.58
C TYR A 24 -0.16 6.81 -1.55
N ALA A 25 -0.12 8.06 -1.98
CA ALA A 25 0.18 9.21 -1.13
C ALA A 25 -0.79 10.35 -1.41
N GLY A 26 -1.02 11.20 -0.40
CA GLY A 26 -1.64 12.50 -0.60
C GLY A 26 -0.64 13.45 -1.24
N LEU A 27 -0.97 14.01 -2.40
CA LEU A 27 -0.15 14.97 -3.13
C LEU A 27 -1.02 16.16 -3.54
N GLU A 28 -0.38 17.31 -3.74
CA GLU A 28 -0.95 18.52 -4.33
C GLU A 28 0.05 19.12 -5.32
N GLY A 29 -0.40 20.04 -6.18
CA GLY A 29 0.50 20.70 -7.11
C GLY A 29 1.47 21.62 -6.36
N PHE A 30 2.78 21.48 -6.65
CA PHE A 30 3.82 22.29 -6.02
C PHE A 30 3.99 23.64 -6.72
N ASP A 31 4.13 23.62 -8.05
CA ASP A 31 4.34 24.77 -8.94
C ASP A 31 3.24 24.92 -10.01
N PHE A 32 2.13 24.18 -9.84
CA PHE A 32 0.95 24.25 -10.70
C PHE A 32 -0.32 24.08 -9.87
N ALA A 33 -1.43 24.62 -10.37
CA ALA A 33 -2.73 24.47 -9.72
C ALA A 33 -3.25 23.04 -9.88
N SER A 34 -3.17 22.25 -8.82
CA SER A 34 -3.85 20.96 -8.71
C SER A 34 -4.32 20.75 -7.27
N PRO A 35 -5.61 20.49 -7.03
CA PRO A 35 -6.13 20.30 -5.69
C PRO A 35 -5.52 19.05 -5.05
N PRO A 36 -5.42 19.00 -3.71
CA PRO A 36 -4.96 17.82 -3.01
C PRO A 36 -5.77 16.59 -3.40
N ALA A 37 -5.12 15.48 -3.69
CA ALA A 37 -5.77 14.19 -3.93
C ALA A 37 -4.84 13.03 -3.53
N LEU A 38 -5.36 11.81 -3.57
CA LEU A 38 -4.56 10.61 -3.43
C LEU A 38 -4.09 10.17 -4.81
N TYR A 39 -2.83 9.74 -4.88
CA TYR A 39 -2.20 9.27 -6.09
C TYR A 39 -1.47 7.96 -5.81
N ILE A 40 -1.50 7.03 -6.76
CA ILE A 40 -0.61 5.87 -6.77
C ILE A 40 0.81 6.38 -7.07
N VAL A 41 1.77 5.97 -6.26
CA VAL A 41 3.18 6.43 -6.34
C VAL A 41 4.18 5.31 -6.55
N GLY A 42 3.75 4.05 -6.40
CA GLY A 42 4.63 2.90 -6.57
C GLY A 42 3.95 1.62 -6.14
N TYR A 43 4.64 0.51 -6.32
CA TYR A 43 4.18 -0.79 -5.85
C TYR A 43 5.34 -1.73 -5.56
N PHE A 44 5.08 -2.73 -4.73
CA PHE A 44 5.88 -3.94 -4.68
C PHE A 44 5.21 -5.04 -5.47
N GLU A 45 6.00 -5.76 -6.26
CA GLU A 45 5.65 -7.14 -6.61
C GLU A 45 6.17 -8.01 -5.46
N VAL A 46 5.26 -8.58 -4.67
CA VAL A 46 5.60 -9.20 -3.40
C VAL A 46 6.47 -10.44 -3.64
N ALA A 47 7.63 -10.48 -2.98
CA ALA A 47 8.49 -11.65 -2.94
C ALA A 47 8.31 -12.45 -1.64
N LEU A 48 8.04 -11.75 -0.53
CA LEU A 48 7.85 -12.33 0.80
C LEU A 48 7.01 -11.38 1.64
N ALA A 49 6.04 -11.91 2.40
CA ALA A 49 5.29 -11.17 3.39
C ALA A 49 4.98 -12.06 4.59
N GLY A 50 4.84 -11.45 5.78
CA GLY A 50 4.52 -12.17 7.00
C GLY A 50 4.66 -11.31 8.24
N LEU A 51 4.37 -11.89 9.40
CA LEU A 51 4.72 -11.25 10.68
C LEU A 51 6.21 -11.43 10.95
N ALA A 52 6.83 -10.48 11.63
CA ALA A 52 8.24 -10.61 12.01
C ALA A 52 8.50 -11.84 12.91
N THR A 53 7.47 -12.35 13.60
CA THR A 53 7.52 -13.60 14.38
C THR A 53 7.40 -14.87 13.54
N SER A 54 6.91 -14.81 12.30
CA SER A 54 6.83 -15.98 11.42
C SER A 54 8.13 -16.27 10.66
N PHE A 55 9.12 -15.38 10.78
CA PHE A 55 10.45 -15.55 10.19
C PHE A 55 11.47 -15.92 11.26
N SER A 56 12.38 -16.83 10.93
CA SER A 56 13.59 -17.07 11.73
C SER A 56 14.48 -15.83 11.74
N SER A 57 15.36 -15.71 12.74
CA SER A 57 16.31 -14.60 12.82
C SER A 57 17.22 -14.52 11.59
N THR A 58 17.57 -15.66 10.99
CA THR A 58 18.37 -15.72 9.76
C THR A 58 17.60 -15.19 8.55
N GLU A 59 16.31 -15.52 8.42
CA GLU A 59 15.44 -14.96 7.37
C GLU A 59 15.24 -13.45 7.54
N VAL A 60 15.04 -12.98 8.78
CA VAL A 60 14.93 -11.54 9.08
C VAL A 60 16.18 -10.80 8.62
N THR A 61 17.36 -11.28 9.01
CA THR A 61 18.64 -10.68 8.60
C THR A 61 18.82 -10.73 7.08
N LYS A 62 18.56 -11.88 6.45
CA LYS A 62 18.77 -12.07 5.00
C LYS A 62 17.84 -11.20 4.15
N HIS A 63 16.60 -11.01 4.57
CA HIS A 63 15.57 -10.42 3.71
C HIS A 63 15.17 -9.00 4.09
N PHE A 64 15.36 -8.62 5.35
CA PHE A 64 14.80 -7.41 5.94
C PHE A 64 15.80 -6.57 6.75
N SER A 65 17.12 -6.84 6.72
CA SER A 65 18.14 -6.07 7.46
C SER A 65 18.03 -4.56 7.27
N ASP A 66 17.72 -4.10 6.06
CA ASP A 66 17.65 -2.67 5.73
C ASP A 66 16.31 -2.03 6.13
N ASN A 67 15.32 -2.83 6.54
CA ASN A 67 14.04 -2.32 7.00
C ASN A 67 14.23 -1.43 8.25
N PHE A 68 13.54 -0.30 8.30
CA PHE A 68 13.66 0.65 9.40
C PHE A 68 13.36 0.01 10.76
N HIS A 69 12.32 -0.81 10.88
CA HIS A 69 11.97 -1.44 12.15
C HIS A 69 13.00 -2.50 12.56
N VAL A 70 13.61 -3.20 11.59
CA VAL A 70 14.57 -4.28 11.85
C VAL A 70 15.95 -3.72 12.24
N ARG A 71 16.42 -2.65 11.60
CA ARG A 71 17.76 -2.09 11.89
C ARG A 71 17.89 -1.54 13.32
N HIS A 72 16.77 -1.18 13.95
CA HIS A 72 16.74 -0.58 15.28
C HIS A 72 16.36 -1.65 16.32
N ALA A 73 17.36 -2.36 16.86
CA ALA A 73 17.15 -3.55 17.68
C ALA A 73 16.14 -3.37 18.85
N ALA A 74 16.23 -2.27 19.60
CA ALA A 74 15.30 -1.99 20.69
C ALA A 74 13.85 -1.78 20.21
N LEU A 75 13.67 -1.06 19.10
CA LEU A 75 12.37 -0.87 18.47
C LEU A 75 11.82 -2.18 17.93
N PHE A 76 12.66 -2.96 17.25
CA PHE A 76 12.31 -4.28 16.72
C PHE A 76 11.80 -5.19 17.83
N ALA A 77 12.54 -5.32 18.94
CA ALA A 77 12.16 -6.14 20.07
C ALA A 77 10.80 -5.75 20.65
N LYS A 78 10.52 -4.45 20.75
CA LYS A 78 9.23 -3.92 21.25
C LYS A 78 8.06 -4.21 20.31
N GLN A 79 8.29 -4.21 19.01
CA GLN A 79 7.22 -4.27 17.99
C GLN A 79 7.08 -5.63 17.29
N LYS A 80 8.00 -6.57 17.53
CA LYS A 80 8.13 -7.82 16.76
C LYS A 80 6.82 -8.61 16.63
N ALA A 81 6.01 -8.67 17.69
CA ALA A 81 4.77 -9.44 17.71
C ALA A 81 3.70 -8.92 16.74
N ASP A 82 3.71 -7.62 16.45
CA ASP A 82 2.72 -6.95 15.61
C ASP A 82 3.28 -6.48 14.27
N LEU A 83 4.61 -6.41 14.15
CA LEU A 83 5.30 -5.95 12.95
C LEU A 83 5.06 -6.88 11.76
N VAL A 84 4.34 -6.38 10.76
CA VAL A 84 4.31 -7.00 9.44
C VAL A 84 5.55 -6.56 8.66
N LEU A 85 6.16 -7.50 7.94
CA LEU A 85 7.26 -7.24 7.02
C LEU A 85 6.87 -7.68 5.61
N VAL A 86 7.14 -6.83 4.62
CA VAL A 86 6.93 -7.14 3.20
C VAL A 86 8.19 -6.80 2.40
N LYS A 87 8.65 -7.75 1.59
CA LYS A 87 9.77 -7.59 0.66
C LYS A 87 9.22 -7.55 -0.76
N GLY A 88 9.52 -6.47 -1.47
CA GLY A 88 9.35 -6.40 -2.91
C GLY A 88 10.43 -7.21 -3.65
N GLY A 89 10.04 -7.87 -4.73
CA GLY A 89 10.91 -8.53 -5.70
C GLY A 89 11.37 -7.56 -6.80
N LYS A 90 12.02 -8.10 -7.84
CA LYS A 90 12.67 -7.33 -8.92
C LYS A 90 11.70 -6.43 -9.71
N GLY A 91 10.42 -6.77 -9.78
CA GLY A 91 9.39 -5.97 -10.47
C GLY A 91 8.90 -4.76 -9.67
N SER A 92 9.38 -4.56 -8.44
CA SER A 92 8.96 -3.47 -7.55
C SER A 92 9.57 -2.14 -7.97
N ARG A 93 8.77 -1.07 -7.99
CA ARG A 93 9.27 0.26 -8.37
C ARG A 93 8.40 1.40 -7.83
N LEU A 94 9.04 2.56 -7.67
CA LEU A 94 8.32 3.84 -7.65
C LEU A 94 7.96 4.23 -9.08
N LEU A 95 6.83 4.90 -9.23
CA LEU A 95 6.40 5.44 -10.52
C LEU A 95 7.18 6.72 -10.82
N THR A 96 7.46 6.97 -12.10
CA THR A 96 8.04 8.24 -12.53
C THR A 96 7.01 9.35 -12.51
N LYS A 97 5.72 8.99 -12.60
CA LYS A 97 4.59 9.90 -12.51
C LYS A 97 3.53 9.38 -11.54
N ALA A 98 3.13 10.23 -10.60
CA ALA A 98 2.03 9.93 -9.69
C ALA A 98 0.70 9.84 -10.46
N HIS A 99 -0.09 8.80 -10.21
CA HIS A 99 -1.33 8.53 -10.95
C HIS A 99 -2.57 8.77 -10.09
N LEU A 100 -3.48 9.65 -10.53
CA LEU A 100 -4.62 10.09 -9.75
C LEU A 100 -5.53 8.91 -9.35
N LEU A 101 -5.65 8.68 -8.04
CA LEU A 101 -6.43 7.58 -7.47
C LEU A 101 -7.82 8.04 -7.01
N SER A 102 -7.91 9.26 -6.47
CA SER A 102 -9.10 9.70 -5.76
C SER A 102 -9.72 10.96 -6.35
N GLU A 103 -10.97 11.19 -5.99
CA GLU A 103 -11.63 12.50 -6.05
C GLU A 103 -12.05 12.96 -4.64
N THR A 104 -12.34 14.25 -4.52
CA THR A 104 -12.86 14.83 -3.26
C THR A 104 -14.37 14.83 -3.29
N ILE A 105 -14.99 14.36 -2.22
CA ILE A 105 -16.42 14.55 -1.97
C ILE A 105 -16.64 15.47 -0.78
N THR A 106 -17.64 16.33 -0.90
CA THR A 106 -18.11 17.18 0.19
C THR A 106 -19.49 16.70 0.59
N VAL A 107 -19.67 16.44 1.88
CA VAL A 107 -20.97 16.11 2.47
C VAL A 107 -21.31 17.22 3.45
N PRO A 108 -22.54 17.78 3.43
CA PRO A 108 -22.93 18.83 4.36
C PRO A 108 -22.62 18.45 5.82
N GLY A 109 -21.97 19.37 6.55
CA GLY A 109 -21.58 19.17 7.95
C GLY A 109 -20.40 18.20 8.17
N LYS A 110 -19.70 17.76 7.12
CA LYS A 110 -18.52 16.89 7.24
C LYS A 110 -17.30 17.50 6.56
N ALA A 111 -16.12 17.20 7.09
CA ALA A 111 -14.87 17.50 6.41
C ALA A 111 -14.82 16.81 5.03
N PRO A 112 -14.19 17.42 4.01
CA PRO A 112 -14.03 16.81 2.70
C PRO A 112 -13.36 15.42 2.81
N LEU A 113 -13.87 14.45 2.05
CA LEU A 113 -13.36 13.08 2.06
C LEU A 113 -12.73 12.74 0.71
N LYS A 114 -11.68 11.92 0.74
CA LYS A 114 -11.12 11.31 -0.47
C LYS A 114 -11.79 9.96 -0.69
N LYS A 115 -12.30 9.75 -1.89
CA LYS A 115 -12.83 8.46 -2.36
C LYS A 115 -12.19 8.07 -3.68
N ILE A 116 -12.13 6.79 -3.99
CA ILE A 116 -11.66 6.33 -5.31
C ILE A 116 -12.51 6.97 -6.42
N ASN A 117 -11.84 7.50 -7.44
CA ASN A 117 -12.53 8.16 -8.55
C ASN A 117 -13.19 7.12 -9.49
N PRO A 118 -14.18 7.50 -10.32
CA PRO A 118 -14.91 6.55 -11.16
C PRO A 118 -14.02 5.76 -12.13
N ALA A 119 -13.01 6.41 -12.72
CA ALA A 119 -12.08 5.75 -13.65
C ALA A 119 -11.28 4.64 -12.95
N MET A 120 -10.78 4.91 -11.74
CA MET A 120 -10.03 3.93 -10.96
C MET A 120 -10.92 2.83 -10.39
N ARG A 121 -12.21 3.08 -10.15
CA ARG A 121 -13.16 2.03 -9.76
C ARG A 121 -13.35 0.98 -10.86
N MET A 122 -13.30 1.38 -12.13
CA MET A 122 -13.35 0.45 -13.25
C MET A 122 -12.13 -0.49 -13.31
N VAL A 123 -11.02 -0.09 -12.68
CA VAL A 123 -9.76 -0.84 -12.68
C VAL A 123 -9.56 -1.65 -11.40
N LEU A 124 -9.84 -1.05 -10.25
CA LEU A 124 -9.52 -1.60 -8.92
C LEU A 124 -10.73 -2.14 -8.16
N GLY A 125 -11.94 -2.01 -8.72
CA GLY A 125 -13.18 -2.32 -8.01
C GLY A 125 -13.58 -1.22 -7.02
N ASP A 126 -14.42 -1.57 -6.04
CA ASP A 126 -14.87 -0.63 -5.01
C ASP A 126 -14.49 -1.03 -3.59
N PHE A 127 -13.64 -2.06 -3.47
CA PHE A 127 -13.10 -2.60 -2.23
C PHE A 127 -14.20 -3.11 -1.28
N GLY A 128 -15.21 -3.79 -1.82
CA GLY A 128 -16.38 -4.27 -1.10
C GLY A 128 -17.20 -3.12 -0.53
N GLY A 129 -17.41 -2.07 -1.32
CA GLY A 129 -18.09 -0.84 -0.95
C GLY A 129 -17.27 0.15 -0.11
N ARG A 130 -16.01 -0.17 0.25
CA ARG A 130 -15.13 0.68 1.07
C ARG A 130 -14.34 1.70 0.25
N HIS A 131 -15.05 2.42 -0.60
CA HIS A 131 -14.51 3.35 -1.59
C HIS A 131 -13.90 4.65 -0.99
N SER A 132 -14.13 4.95 0.29
CA SER A 132 -13.45 6.05 1.00
C SER A 132 -12.11 5.58 1.60
N PHE A 133 -11.08 6.41 1.49
CA PHE A 133 -9.73 6.11 2.01
C PHE A 133 -9.46 6.69 3.41
N GLN A 134 -10.48 7.12 4.13
CA GLN A 134 -10.32 7.66 5.48
C GLN A 134 -9.74 6.59 6.42
N ARG A 135 -8.74 6.97 7.23
CA ARG A 135 -8.05 6.12 8.25
C ARG A 135 -7.16 4.99 7.71
N SER A 136 -6.94 4.92 6.40
CA SER A 136 -5.98 4.04 5.73
C SER A 136 -5.99 2.54 6.12
N PRO A 137 -7.13 1.84 6.33
CA PRO A 137 -7.10 0.38 6.42
C PRO A 137 -6.60 -0.22 5.09
N THR A 138 -6.01 -1.40 5.12
CA THR A 138 -5.67 -2.11 3.87
C THR A 138 -6.91 -2.26 2.99
N ARG A 139 -6.76 -1.98 1.69
CA ARG A 139 -7.79 -2.15 0.66
C ARG A 139 -7.36 -3.31 -0.22
N TRP A 140 -8.21 -4.32 -0.28
CA TRP A 140 -8.00 -5.51 -1.11
C TRP A 140 -8.86 -5.38 -2.34
N VAL A 141 -8.24 -5.56 -3.50
CA VAL A 141 -8.95 -5.61 -4.78
C VAL A 141 -9.69 -6.95 -4.84
N GLU A 142 -10.97 -6.90 -5.20
CA GLU A 142 -11.83 -8.07 -5.35
C GLU A 142 -11.34 -8.98 -6.49
N SER A 143 -11.63 -10.27 -6.40
CA SER A 143 -11.11 -11.32 -7.32
C SER A 143 -11.20 -10.94 -8.79
N ASP A 144 -12.35 -10.40 -9.19
CA ASP A 144 -12.67 -10.08 -10.59
C ASP A 144 -11.81 -8.94 -11.13
N PHE A 145 -11.28 -8.10 -10.23
CA PHE A 145 -10.43 -6.97 -10.56
C PHE A 145 -8.93 -7.26 -10.39
N VAL A 146 -8.52 -8.36 -9.74
CA VAL A 146 -7.09 -8.62 -9.44
C VAL A 146 -6.23 -8.63 -10.71
N ALA A 147 -6.61 -9.43 -11.71
CA ALA A 147 -5.84 -9.55 -12.95
C ALA A 147 -5.82 -8.23 -13.77
N PRO A 148 -6.95 -7.56 -14.06
CA PRO A 148 -6.92 -6.28 -14.78
C PRO A 148 -6.22 -5.17 -13.99
N ALA A 149 -6.42 -5.08 -12.67
CA ALA A 149 -5.71 -4.14 -11.81
C ALA A 149 -4.19 -4.34 -11.90
N ALA A 150 -3.73 -5.58 -11.77
CA ALA A 150 -2.31 -5.89 -11.83
C ALA A 150 -1.69 -5.54 -13.19
N ARG A 151 -2.40 -5.78 -14.30
CA ARG A 151 -1.96 -5.34 -15.63
C ARG A 151 -1.84 -3.82 -15.71
N TYR A 152 -2.87 -3.10 -15.26
CA TYR A 152 -2.87 -1.64 -15.25
C TYR A 152 -1.71 -1.05 -14.44
N ILE A 153 -1.52 -1.52 -13.20
CA ILE A 153 -0.46 -1.02 -12.32
C ILE A 153 0.93 -1.25 -12.91
N ARG A 154 1.17 -2.42 -13.52
CA ARG A 154 2.47 -2.75 -14.10
C ARG A 154 2.85 -1.87 -15.29
N VAL A 155 1.89 -1.34 -16.03
CA VAL A 155 2.15 -0.47 -17.21
C VAL A 155 2.19 1.02 -16.88
N LEU A 156 1.93 1.41 -15.62
CA LEU A 156 2.07 2.81 -15.22
C LEU A 156 3.53 3.28 -15.39
N PRO A 157 3.74 4.52 -15.85
CA PRO A 157 5.08 5.05 -16.11
C PRO A 157 5.88 5.33 -14.83
#